data_AF-G9END1-F1
#
_entry.id   AF-G9END1-F1
#
_cell.length_a   1.000
_cell.length_b   1.000
_cell.length_c   1.000
_cell.angle_alpha   90.00
_cell.angle_beta   90.00
_cell.angle_gamma   90.00
#
_symmetry.space_group_name_H-M   'P 1'
#
loop_
_entity.id
_entity.type
_entity.pdbx_description
1 polymer ?
#
loop_
_entity_poly.entity_id
_entity_poly.type
_entity_poly.pdbx_seq_one_letter_code
_entity_poly.pdbx_strand_id
1 'polypeptide(L)'
;MSPIQKEQMRLLELKKLQVLNQDELKERMKLELKHKEFMHLTYTEMEAKLRVQRQTSLQAGVQSPFIDDVVNAYKEQYAQESWYEEPGANGNDVQFKFASEEELANFFMKQSEKGASFVMYDVATKKVMAYSNGDGHLYHANGGVVKAGEKIKPSDIDEQSFEIPNQQNARNTP
;
A
#
# COMPACT_ATOMS: atom_id res chain seq x y z
N MET A 1 -19.27 7.34 2.56
CA MET A 1 -18.49 7.80 3.74
C MET A 1 -19.27 7.44 5.00
N SER A 2 -18.70 6.60 5.86
CA SER A 2 -19.37 6.05 7.04
C SER A 2 -19.56 7.11 8.14
N PRO A 3 -20.50 6.92 9.10
CA PRO A 3 -20.66 7.81 10.24
C PRO A 3 -19.36 8.01 11.03
N ILE A 4 -18.57 6.95 11.21
CA ILE A 4 -17.28 6.98 11.89
C ILE A 4 -16.27 7.86 11.13
N GLN A 5 -16.19 7.71 9.80
CA GLN A 5 -15.29 8.53 8.97
C GLN A 5 -15.64 10.02 9.03
N LYS A 6 -16.93 10.37 9.09
CA LYS A 6 -17.38 11.77 9.24
C LYS A 6 -16.93 12.36 10.57
N GLU A 7 -17.06 11.61 11.66
CA GLU A 7 -16.63 12.04 12.99
C GLU A 7 -15.10 12.21 13.07
N GLN A 8 -14.34 11.28 12.51
CA GLN A 8 -12.88 11.38 12.44
C GLN A 8 -12.41 12.58 11.61
N MET A 9 -13.07 12.88 10.49
CA MET A 9 -12.80 14.10 9.72
C MET A 9 -13.10 15.37 10.51
N ARG A 10 -14.25 15.39 11.20
CA ARG A 10 -14.63 16.53 12.05
C ARG A 10 -13.62 16.76 13.16
N LEU A 11 -13.13 15.70 13.79
CA LEU A 11 -12.09 15.81 14.81
C LEU A 11 -10.76 16.33 14.22
N LEU A 12 -10.39 15.90 13.02
CA LEU A 12 -9.20 16.41 12.31
C LEU A 12 -9.32 17.91 12.02
N GLU A 13 -10.48 18.38 11.53
CA GLU A 13 -10.76 19.80 11.30
C GLU A 13 -10.59 20.61 12.58
N LEU A 14 -11.20 20.16 13.68
CA LEU A 14 -11.11 20.84 14.98
C LEU A 14 -9.68 20.89 15.52
N LYS A 15 -8.85 19.86 15.29
CA LYS A 15 -7.42 19.88 15.68
C LYS A 15 -6.57 20.80 14.80
N LYS A 16 -7.00 21.09 13.57
CA LYS A 16 -6.29 21.99 12.63
C LYS A 16 -6.50 23.47 12.95
N LEU A 17 -7.61 23.81 13.61
CA LEU A 17 -7.91 25.18 14.02
C LEU A 17 -6.96 25.63 15.14
N GLN A 18 -6.34 26.80 14.96
CA GLN A 18 -5.48 27.41 15.98
C GLN A 18 -6.29 28.03 17.13
N VAL A 19 -7.52 28.47 16.86
CA VAL A 19 -8.43 29.08 17.84
C VAL A 19 -9.78 28.37 17.73
N LEU A 20 -10.27 27.87 18.87
CA LEU A 20 -11.54 27.18 19.01
C LEU A 20 -12.47 28.00 19.90
N ASN A 21 -13.75 28.08 19.55
CA ASN A 21 -14.77 28.61 20.45
C ASN A 21 -15.18 27.56 21.51
N GLN A 22 -16.00 27.94 22.49
CA GLN A 22 -16.39 27.05 23.59
C GLN A 22 -17.14 25.79 23.14
N ASP A 23 -17.96 25.89 22.10
CA ASP A 23 -18.73 24.75 21.60
C ASP A 23 -17.84 23.80 20.78
N GLU A 24 -16.93 24.35 19.98
CA GLU A 24 -15.91 23.58 19.26
C GLU A 24 -14.94 22.87 20.21
N LEU A 25 -14.58 23.48 21.33
CA LEU A 25 -13.75 22.85 22.36
C LEU A 25 -14.47 21.64 23.00
N LYS A 26 -15.76 21.79 23.33
CA LYS A 26 -16.59 20.69 23.85
C LYS A 26 -16.77 19.57 22.83
N GLU A 27 -17.03 19.94 21.57
CA GLU A 27 -17.16 19.00 20.46
C GLU A 27 -15.87 18.19 20.28
N ARG A 28 -14.72 18.88 20.25
CA ARG A 28 -13.40 18.25 20.15
C ARG A 28 -13.17 17.26 21.29
N MET A 29 -13.37 17.67 22.55
CA MET A 29 -13.19 16.76 23.70
C MET A 29 -14.10 15.53 23.61
N LYS A 30 -15.35 15.71 23.20
CA LYS A 30 -16.30 14.59 23.01
C LYS A 30 -15.82 13.62 21.93
N LEU A 31 -15.32 14.15 20.81
CA LEU A 31 -14.78 13.33 19.72
C LEU A 31 -13.46 12.64 20.11
N GLU A 32 -12.56 13.31 20.84
CA GLU A 32 -11.32 12.71 21.35
C GLU A 32 -11.60 11.58 22.35
N LEU A 33 -12.62 11.73 23.21
CA LEU A 33 -13.05 10.67 24.14
C LEU A 33 -13.64 9.46 23.40
N LYS A 34 -14.31 9.71 22.28
CA LYS A 34 -14.93 8.67 21.45
C LYS A 34 -13.89 7.92 20.60
N HIS A 35 -12.91 8.64 20.05
CA HIS A 35 -11.85 8.12 19.20
C HIS A 35 -10.49 8.23 19.91
N LYS A 36 -10.36 7.49 21.01
CA LYS A 36 -9.22 7.59 21.97
C LYS A 36 -7.87 7.41 21.30
N GLU A 37 -7.80 6.68 20.19
CA GLU A 37 -6.60 6.46 19.39
C GLU A 37 -6.03 7.72 18.71
N PHE A 38 -6.77 8.83 18.71
CA PHE A 38 -6.32 10.15 18.21
C PHE A 38 -6.20 11.21 19.31
N MET A 39 -6.49 10.88 20.58
CA MET A 39 -6.53 11.87 21.67
C MET A 39 -5.20 12.60 21.82
N HIS A 40 -4.09 11.86 21.82
CA HIS A 40 -2.74 12.41 21.99
C HIS A 40 -2.03 12.77 20.67
N LEU A 41 -2.71 12.59 19.53
CA LEU A 41 -2.12 12.91 18.23
C LEU A 41 -2.33 14.38 17.89
N THR A 42 -1.29 14.98 17.32
CA THR A 42 -1.37 16.25 16.59
C THR A 42 -2.26 16.09 15.35
N TYR A 43 -2.69 17.21 14.75
CA TYR A 43 -3.46 17.14 13.51
C TYR A 43 -2.67 16.44 12.39
N THR A 44 -1.34 16.64 12.32
CA THR A 44 -0.47 16.03 11.31
C THR A 44 -0.38 14.51 11.48
N GLU A 45 -0.19 14.03 12.71
CA GLU A 45 -0.15 12.58 12.99
C GLU A 45 -1.52 11.92 12.79
N MET A 46 -2.59 12.62 13.19
CA MET A 46 -3.95 12.15 12.95
C MET A 46 -4.28 12.10 11.46
N GLU A 47 -3.88 13.10 10.68
CA GLU A 47 -4.05 13.13 9.23
C GLU A 47 -3.32 11.97 8.57
N ALA A 48 -2.07 11.69 8.96
CA ALA A 48 -1.31 10.54 8.47
C ALA A 48 -1.99 9.21 8.82
N LYS A 49 -2.43 9.04 10.08
CA LYS A 49 -3.11 7.82 10.53
C LYS A 49 -4.47 7.62 9.85
N LEU A 50 -5.22 8.70 9.65
CA LEU A 50 -6.47 8.67 8.90
C LEU A 50 -6.23 8.44 7.42
N ARG A 51 -5.12 8.93 6.84
CA ARG A 51 -4.75 8.63 5.45
C ARG A 51 -4.50 7.13 5.27
N VAL A 52 -3.78 6.51 6.22
CA VAL A 52 -3.58 5.05 6.25
C VAL A 52 -4.90 4.31 6.46
N GLN A 53 -5.77 4.75 7.37
CA GLN A 53 -7.10 4.13 7.57
C GLN A 53 -8.06 4.35 6.39
N ARG A 54 -7.94 5.47 5.66
CA ARG A 54 -8.74 5.82 4.49
C ARG A 54 -8.19 5.27 3.19
N GLN A 55 -7.01 4.65 3.19
CA GLN A 55 -6.63 3.73 2.13
C GLN A 55 -7.57 2.51 2.20
N THR A 56 -8.80 2.71 1.73
CA THR A 56 -9.74 1.66 1.30
C THR A 56 -9.22 0.92 0.07
N SER A 57 -8.04 1.30 -0.40
CA SER A 57 -7.24 0.54 -1.32
C SER A 57 -5.76 0.67 -0.96
N LEU A 58 -5.08 -0.46 -0.79
CA LEU A 58 -3.61 -0.44 -0.75
C LEU A 58 -3.08 -0.03 -2.11
N GLN A 59 -2.07 0.82 -2.12
CA GLN A 59 -1.32 1.15 -3.31
C GLN A 59 0.07 0.53 -3.19
N ALA A 60 0.46 -0.22 -4.21
CA ALA A 60 1.80 -0.77 -4.34
C ALA A 60 2.46 -0.19 -5.57
N GLY A 61 3.63 0.41 -5.40
CA GLY A 61 4.50 0.70 -6.52
C GLY A 61 5.29 -0.54 -6.87
N VAL A 62 5.42 -0.83 -8.16
CA VAL A 62 6.10 -2.04 -8.64
C VAL A 62 7.05 -1.68 -9.76
N GLN A 63 8.30 -2.08 -9.58
CA GLN A 63 9.33 -2.00 -10.61
C GLN A 63 9.57 -3.39 -11.19
N SER A 64 9.43 -3.55 -12.50
CA SER A 64 9.69 -4.83 -13.17
C SER A 64 10.23 -4.60 -14.59
N PRO A 65 11.19 -5.42 -15.06
CA PRO A 65 11.55 -5.47 -16.47
C PRO A 65 10.44 -6.04 -17.36
N PHE A 66 9.42 -6.70 -16.78
CA PHE A 66 8.28 -7.32 -17.48
C PHE A 66 6.96 -6.71 -17.01
N ILE A 67 6.97 -5.39 -16.78
CA ILE A 67 5.84 -4.72 -16.14
C ILE A 67 4.54 -4.83 -16.94
N ASP A 68 4.62 -4.88 -18.28
CA ASP A 68 3.45 -5.06 -19.16
C ASP A 68 2.72 -6.37 -18.89
N ASP A 69 3.45 -7.47 -18.65
CA ASP A 69 2.86 -8.78 -18.34
C ASP A 69 2.12 -8.74 -17.00
N VAL A 70 2.69 -8.04 -16.01
CA VAL A 70 2.07 -7.83 -14.69
C VAL A 70 0.83 -6.94 -14.80
N VAL A 71 0.88 -5.87 -15.60
CA VAL A 71 -0.25 -4.97 -15.86
C VAL A 71 -1.39 -5.70 -16.55
N ASN A 72 -1.09 -6.52 -17.57
CA ASN A 72 -2.09 -7.31 -18.27
C ASN A 72 -2.76 -8.32 -17.35
N ALA A 73 -1.98 -9.02 -16.52
CA ALA A 73 -2.55 -9.96 -15.53
C ALA A 73 -3.42 -9.24 -14.49
N TYR A 74 -3.06 -8.03 -14.06
CA TYR A 74 -3.86 -7.21 -13.15
C TYR A 74 -5.18 -6.77 -13.80
N LYS A 75 -5.15 -6.34 -15.07
CA LYS A 75 -6.33 -6.01 -15.87
C LYS A 75 -7.27 -7.20 -16.01
N GLU A 76 -6.74 -8.36 -16.40
CA GLU A 76 -7.53 -9.59 -16.54
C GLU A 76 -8.21 -10.01 -15.24
N GLN A 77 -7.53 -9.85 -14.10
CA GLN A 77 -8.05 -10.28 -12.81
C GLN A 77 -9.07 -9.30 -12.22
N TYR A 78 -8.88 -7.99 -12.40
CA TYR A 78 -9.61 -6.98 -11.62
C TYR A 78 -10.40 -5.96 -12.45
N ALA A 79 -10.35 -5.95 -13.79
CA ALA A 79 -11.03 -4.91 -14.60
C ALA A 79 -12.55 -4.79 -14.38
N GLN A 80 -13.19 -5.83 -13.84
CA GLN A 80 -14.64 -5.82 -13.53
C GLN A 80 -14.95 -5.39 -12.09
N GLU A 81 -13.93 -5.17 -11.26
CA GLU A 81 -14.09 -4.82 -9.86
C GLU A 81 -14.47 -3.35 -9.68
N SER A 82 -15.40 -3.08 -8.76
CA SER A 82 -15.86 -1.70 -8.49
C SER A 82 -14.79 -0.77 -7.92
N TRP A 83 -13.72 -1.33 -7.36
CA TRP A 83 -12.58 -0.60 -6.79
C TRP A 83 -11.38 -0.47 -7.74
N TYR A 84 -11.46 -1.11 -8.92
CA TYR A 84 -10.39 -1.15 -9.90
C TYR A 84 -10.14 0.25 -10.49
N GLU A 85 -8.86 0.59 -10.56
CA GLU A 85 -8.37 1.72 -11.34
C GLU A 85 -7.27 1.21 -12.27
N GLU A 86 -7.29 1.68 -13.51
CA GLU A 86 -6.27 1.31 -14.48
C GLU A 86 -4.91 1.83 -14.00
N PRO A 87 -3.91 0.95 -13.88
CA PRO A 87 -2.64 1.32 -13.29
C PRO A 87 -1.86 2.23 -14.25
N GLY A 88 -1.37 3.36 -13.74
CA GLY A 88 -0.56 4.29 -14.52
C GLY A 88 0.88 3.78 -14.65
N ALA A 89 1.35 3.58 -15.89
CA ALA A 89 2.72 3.15 -16.17
C ALA A 89 3.64 4.33 -16.48
N ASN A 90 4.75 4.41 -15.74
CA ASN A 90 5.87 5.32 -15.97
C ASN A 90 7.12 4.49 -16.29
N GLY A 91 7.19 3.96 -17.51
CA GLY A 91 8.26 3.03 -17.90
C GLY A 91 8.14 1.71 -17.14
N ASN A 92 9.21 1.29 -16.46
CA ASN A 92 9.24 0.05 -15.69
C ASN A 92 8.58 0.15 -14.30
N ASP A 93 8.05 1.33 -13.94
CA ASP A 93 7.42 1.60 -12.64
C ASP A 93 5.91 1.80 -12.82
N VAL A 94 5.11 1.02 -12.10
CA VAL A 94 3.64 1.07 -12.15
C VAL A 94 3.06 1.06 -10.75
N GLN A 95 2.02 1.86 -10.53
CA GLN A 95 1.25 1.86 -9.29
C GLN A 95 -0.03 1.04 -9.44
N PHE A 96 -0.15 0.01 -8.61
CA PHE A 96 -1.32 -0.86 -8.53
C PHE A 96 -2.16 -0.53 -7.31
N LYS A 97 -3.48 -0.66 -7.45
CA LYS A 97 -4.46 -0.42 -6.39
C LYS A 97 -5.08 -1.76 -6.01
N PHE A 98 -5.29 -2.05 -4.73
CA PHE A 98 -5.88 -3.31 -4.28
C PHE A 98 -6.92 -3.06 -3.20
N ALA A 99 -8.01 -3.83 -3.17
CA ALA A 99 -9.02 -3.72 -2.13
C ALA A 99 -8.50 -4.03 -0.71
N SER A 100 -7.46 -4.84 -0.57
CA SER A 100 -6.90 -5.25 0.72
C SER A 100 -5.42 -5.67 0.64
N GLU A 101 -4.75 -5.81 1.79
CA GLU A 101 -3.38 -6.35 1.88
C GLU A 101 -3.32 -7.79 1.36
N GLU A 102 -4.40 -8.54 1.58
CA GLU A 102 -4.53 -9.94 1.18
C GLU A 102 -4.62 -10.08 -0.34
N GLU A 103 -5.43 -9.26 -1.01
CA GLU A 103 -5.52 -9.24 -2.47
C GLU A 103 -4.19 -8.89 -3.12
N LEU A 104 -3.49 -7.90 -2.57
CA LEU A 104 -2.14 -7.53 -2.99
C LEU A 104 -1.17 -8.72 -2.87
N ALA A 105 -1.12 -9.36 -1.70
CA ALA A 105 -0.22 -10.49 -1.47
C ALA A 105 -0.55 -11.67 -2.40
N ASN A 106 -1.83 -12.02 -2.54
CA ASN A 106 -2.30 -13.11 -3.38
C ASN A 106 -1.99 -12.85 -4.86
N PHE A 107 -2.18 -11.62 -5.35
CA PHE A 107 -1.86 -11.26 -6.72
C PHE A 107 -0.36 -11.43 -7.00
N PHE A 108 0.51 -10.86 -6.17
CA PHE A 108 1.95 -10.92 -6.41
C PHE A 108 2.57 -12.29 -6.15
N MET A 109 2.00 -13.11 -5.25
CA MET A 109 2.37 -14.53 -5.15
C MET A 109 2.10 -15.28 -6.46
N LYS A 110 0.92 -15.07 -7.08
CA LYS A 110 0.63 -15.69 -8.39
C LYS A 110 1.58 -15.21 -9.47
N GLN A 111 2.00 -13.94 -9.44
CA GLN A 111 2.98 -13.44 -10.41
C GLN A 111 4.37 -14.03 -10.17
N SER A 112 4.80 -14.17 -8.92
CA SER A 112 6.08 -14.83 -8.62
C SER A 112 6.09 -16.29 -9.04
N GLU A 113 4.98 -17.03 -8.82
CA GLU A 113 4.82 -18.42 -9.27
C GLU A 113 4.90 -18.58 -10.79
N LYS A 114 4.50 -17.55 -11.55
CA LYS A 114 4.66 -17.49 -13.01
C LYS A 114 6.08 -17.11 -13.45
N GLY A 115 7.02 -16.94 -12.51
CA GLY A 115 8.40 -16.55 -12.77
C GLY A 115 8.60 -15.06 -13.04
N ALA A 116 7.62 -14.21 -12.69
CA ALA A 116 7.77 -12.76 -12.86
C ALA A 116 8.77 -12.21 -11.83
N SER A 117 9.78 -11.48 -12.30
CA SER A 117 10.70 -10.75 -11.43
C SER A 117 10.25 -9.29 -11.25
N PHE A 118 10.18 -8.82 -10.01
CA PHE A 118 9.73 -7.47 -9.68
C PHE A 118 10.17 -7.06 -8.27
N VAL A 119 10.22 -5.74 -8.03
CA VAL A 119 10.34 -5.14 -6.69
C VAL A 119 9.04 -4.41 -6.40
N MET A 120 8.46 -4.66 -5.23
CA MET A 120 7.28 -3.96 -4.73
C MET A 120 7.68 -3.02 -3.60
N TYR A 121 7.19 -1.79 -3.63
CA TYR A 121 7.47 -0.75 -2.65
C TYR A 121 6.20 0.00 -2.25
N ASP A 122 6.23 0.59 -1.05
CA ASP A 122 5.14 1.41 -0.54
C ASP A 122 5.16 2.80 -1.20
N VAL A 123 4.06 3.20 -1.82
CA VAL A 123 4.01 4.44 -2.61
C VAL A 123 4.24 5.69 -1.74
N ALA A 124 3.84 5.66 -0.46
CA ALA A 124 3.93 6.80 0.44
C ALA A 124 5.34 7.01 1.00
N THR A 125 6.02 5.92 1.36
CA THR A 125 7.32 5.93 2.03
C THR A 125 8.48 5.59 1.12
N LYS A 126 8.21 5.07 -0.09
CA LYS A 126 9.20 4.59 -1.06
C LYS A 126 10.08 3.44 -0.55
N LYS A 127 9.67 2.79 0.52
CA LYS A 127 10.36 1.64 1.11
C LYS A 127 9.94 0.32 0.46
N VAL A 128 10.90 -0.57 0.23
CA VAL A 128 10.66 -1.91 -0.32
C VAL A 128 9.82 -2.72 0.64
N MET A 129 8.77 -3.34 0.09
CA MET A 129 7.85 -4.20 0.81
C MET A 129 8.17 -5.68 0.58
N ALA A 130 8.35 -6.05 -0.69
CA ALA A 130 8.66 -7.41 -1.12
C ALA A 130 9.29 -7.40 -2.50
N TYR A 131 9.85 -8.52 -2.92
CA TYR A 131 10.40 -8.71 -4.27
C TYR A 131 10.22 -10.16 -4.72
N SER A 132 10.32 -10.38 -6.04
CA SER A 132 10.53 -11.69 -6.63
C SER A 132 11.72 -11.63 -7.60
N ASN A 133 12.59 -12.63 -7.48
CA ASN A 133 13.74 -12.82 -8.36
C ASN A 133 13.41 -13.70 -9.59
N GLY A 134 12.14 -14.09 -9.76
CA GLY A 134 11.68 -14.97 -10.85
C GLY A 134 11.83 -16.47 -10.58
N ASP A 135 12.19 -16.88 -9.36
CA ASP A 135 12.38 -18.30 -9.01
C ASP A 135 11.10 -19.04 -8.57
N GLY A 136 9.93 -18.41 -8.70
CA GLY A 136 8.66 -18.95 -8.23
C GLY A 136 8.19 -18.36 -6.89
N HIS A 137 9.06 -17.68 -6.13
CA HIS A 137 8.75 -17.23 -4.78
C HIS A 137 8.66 -15.71 -4.64
N LEU A 138 7.84 -15.30 -3.68
CA LEU A 138 7.76 -13.93 -3.19
C LEU A 138 8.58 -13.83 -1.91
N TYR A 139 9.43 -12.82 -1.81
CA TYR A 139 10.31 -12.58 -0.67
C TYR A 139 9.99 -11.23 -0.02
N HIS A 140 10.08 -11.16 1.30
CA HIS A 140 10.20 -9.91 2.03
C HIS A 140 11.55 -9.25 1.70
N ALA A 141 11.66 -7.93 1.91
CA ALA A 141 12.90 -7.19 1.66
C ALA A 141 14.14 -7.72 2.43
N ASN A 142 13.93 -8.48 3.51
CA ASN A 142 15.00 -9.13 4.27
C ASN A 142 15.42 -10.51 3.72
N GLY A 143 14.83 -10.95 2.60
CA GLY A 143 15.09 -12.26 1.98
C GLY A 143 14.29 -13.42 2.57
N GLY A 144 13.40 -13.19 3.54
CA GLY A 144 12.48 -14.22 4.02
C GLY A 144 11.36 -14.50 3.01
N VAL A 145 11.03 -15.76 2.75
CA VAL A 145 9.92 -16.13 1.86
C VAL A 145 8.58 -15.71 2.49
N VAL A 146 7.76 -14.99 1.73
CA VAL A 146 6.40 -14.61 2.14
C VAL A 146 5.50 -15.85 2.06
N LYS A 147 4.77 -16.16 3.13
CA LYS A 147 3.79 -17.26 3.13
C LYS A 147 2.38 -16.76 2.85
N ALA A 148 1.53 -17.63 2.32
CA ALA A 148 0.11 -17.32 2.10
C ALA A 148 -0.55 -16.82 3.40
N GLY A 149 -1.24 -15.68 3.33
CA GLY A 149 -1.87 -15.02 4.48
C GLY A 149 -0.91 -14.21 5.37
N GLU A 150 0.38 -14.18 5.07
CA GLU A 150 1.35 -13.32 5.75
C GLU A 150 1.24 -11.87 5.27
N LYS A 151 1.41 -10.92 6.20
CA LYS A 151 1.32 -9.49 5.88
C LYS A 151 2.61 -9.01 5.26
N ILE A 152 2.50 -8.34 4.12
CA ILE A 152 3.63 -7.66 3.48
C ILE A 152 3.70 -6.24 4.02
N LYS A 153 4.83 -5.90 4.67
CA LYS A 153 5.06 -4.59 5.28
C LYS A 153 6.27 -3.89 4.64
N PRO A 154 6.29 -2.56 4.62
CA PRO A 154 7.48 -1.82 4.20
C PRO A 154 8.65 -2.13 5.13
N SER A 155 9.83 -2.30 4.54
CA SER A 155 11.10 -2.44 5.25
C SER A 155 11.76 -1.09 5.49
N ASP A 156 13.00 -1.08 5.97
CA ASP A 156 13.78 0.15 6.07
C ASP A 156 14.63 0.47 4.82
N ILE A 157 14.52 -0.35 3.77
CA ILE A 157 15.30 -0.22 2.55
C ILE A 157 14.54 0.61 1.53
N ASP A 158 15.18 1.63 0.97
CA ASP A 158 14.63 2.44 -0.13
C ASP A 158 14.62 1.65 -1.44
N GLU A 159 13.56 1.80 -2.23
CA GLU A 159 13.38 1.18 -3.54
C GLU A 159 14.53 1.47 -4.52
N GLN A 160 15.10 2.67 -4.49
CA GLN A 160 16.20 3.06 -5.37
C GLN A 160 17.53 2.38 -5.03
N SER A 161 17.69 1.93 -3.78
CA SER A 161 18.92 1.30 -3.30
C SER A 161 18.83 -0.23 -3.28
N PHE A 162 17.67 -0.78 -3.62
CA PHE A 162 17.43 -2.21 -3.55
C PHE A 162 17.74 -2.91 -4.87
N GLU A 163 18.65 -3.88 -4.80
CA GLU A 163 18.93 -4.80 -5.90
C GLU A 163 18.35 -6.17 -5.59
N ILE A 164 17.65 -6.77 -6.56
CA ILE A 164 17.07 -8.10 -6.41
C ILE A 164 18.21 -9.13 -6.26
N PRO A 165 18.30 -9.84 -5.11
CA PRO A 165 19.30 -10.89 -4.94
C PRO A 165 19.04 -12.05 -5.88
N ASN A 166 20.10 -12.57 -6.51
CA ASN A 166 20.05 -13.74 -7.40
C ASN A 166 18.96 -13.62 -8.49
N GLN A 167 18.77 -12.42 -9.04
CA GLN A 167 17.79 -12.18 -10.10
C GLN A 167 18.02 -13.16 -11.25
N GLN A 168 17.08 -14.08 -11.45
CA GLN A 168 17.12 -14.93 -12.62
C GLN A 168 16.73 -14.04 -13.80
N ASN A 169 17.64 -13.90 -14.78
CA ASN A 169 17.31 -13.36 -16.09
C ASN A 169 16.36 -14.36 -16.79
N ALA A 170 15.09 -14.37 -16.38
CA ALA A 170 14.09 -15.27 -16.90
C ALA A 170 13.57 -14.74 -18.24
N ARG A 171 14.29 -15.09 -19.32
CA ARG A 171 13.72 -15.50 -20.61
C ARG A 171 14.83 -16.15 -21.46
N ASN A 172 15.35 -17.29 -21.00
CA ASN A 172 15.84 -18.31 -21.91
C ASN A 172 14.73 -19.33 -22.10
N THR A 173 13.77 -19.01 -22.96
CA THR A 173 12.95 -20.04 -23.62
C THR A 173 13.46 -20.15 -25.07
N PRO A 174 13.90 -21.35 -25.51
CA PRO A 174 14.36 -21.59 -26.87
C PRO A 174 13.25 -21.43 -27.91
#